data_AF-A0A3B0Z551-F1
#
_entry.id   AF-A0A3B0Z551-F1
#
_cell.length_a   1.000
_cell.length_b   1.000
_cell.length_c   1.000
_cell.angle_alpha   90.00
_cell.angle_beta   90.00
_cell.angle_gamma   90.00
#
_symmetry.space_group_name_H-M   'P 1'
#
loop_
_entity.id
_entity.type
_entity.pdbx_description
1 polymer ?
#
loop_
_entity_poly.entity_id
_entity_poly.type
_entity_poly.pdbx_seq_one_letter_code
_entity_poly.pdbx_strand_id
1 'polypeptide(L)'
;MEQAEFELQLKVWKDLAISNQVLIKTATDALGLDPDSSRDVLKRELEIGVKKIIDAEASVGSAQQQAGQAIAVMEKKMAESEKAKNIAEAQAAAMLSAKQESEKAMAVERDAHFIAMKNINAQIAEKERTVKAINKALADTPENVVKKLKALKKQKMDETSARKVVEGEAATLRKEKRAQEQRISEFQAALEESAKLVTQHRELHELCTTLHSKVEDKADLPALTKLDDKTLDGIEEAAKKAEKADKKKK
;
A
#
# COMPACT_ATOMS: atom_id res chain seq x y z
N MET A 1 -76.44 -117.80 -32.68
CA MET A 1 -75.54 -116.62 -32.81
C MET A 1 -76.34 -115.34 -33.06
N GLU A 2 -77.34 -115.37 -33.94
CA GLU A 2 -78.19 -114.21 -34.30
C GLU A 2 -78.96 -113.56 -33.12
N GLN A 3 -79.44 -114.35 -32.15
CA GLN A 3 -80.24 -113.85 -31.03
C GLN A 3 -79.41 -113.13 -29.95
N ALA A 4 -78.20 -113.63 -29.67
CA ALA A 4 -77.28 -112.99 -28.72
C ALA A 4 -76.71 -111.68 -29.27
N GLU A 5 -76.53 -111.58 -30.58
CA GLU A 5 -76.12 -110.35 -31.28
C GLU A 5 -77.24 -109.30 -31.24
N PHE A 6 -78.50 -109.72 -31.42
CA PHE A 6 -79.67 -108.84 -31.31
C PHE A 6 -79.87 -108.29 -29.88
N GLU A 7 -79.70 -109.11 -28.85
CA GLU A 7 -79.75 -108.67 -27.46
C GLU A 7 -78.62 -107.70 -27.10
N LEU A 8 -77.42 -107.93 -27.62
CA LEU A 8 -76.30 -107.01 -27.47
C LEU A 8 -76.58 -105.67 -28.14
N GLN A 9 -77.12 -105.68 -29.37
CA GLN A 9 -77.53 -104.46 -30.07
C GLN A 9 -78.59 -103.70 -29.27
N LEU A 10 -79.63 -104.36 -28.77
CA LEU A 10 -80.66 -103.73 -27.93
C LEU A 10 -80.08 -103.09 -26.66
N LYS A 11 -79.10 -103.74 -26.03
CA LYS A 11 -78.41 -103.18 -24.87
C LYS A 11 -77.62 -101.91 -25.24
N VAL A 12 -76.89 -101.95 -26.34
CA VAL A 12 -76.17 -100.77 -26.87
C VAL A 12 -77.14 -99.62 -27.19
N TRP A 13 -78.30 -99.91 -27.80
CA TRP A 13 -79.32 -98.89 -28.08
C TRP A 13 -79.92 -98.30 -26.81
N LYS A 14 -80.16 -99.12 -25.77
CA LYS A 14 -80.64 -98.65 -24.47
C LYS A 14 -79.62 -97.77 -23.76
N ASP A 15 -78.36 -98.21 -23.71
CA ASP A 15 -77.28 -97.46 -23.08
C ASP A 15 -77.04 -96.13 -23.82
N LEU A 16 -77.10 -96.16 -25.16
CA LEU A 16 -77.04 -94.95 -26.00
C LEU A 16 -78.22 -94.01 -25.71
N ALA A 17 -79.44 -94.52 -25.62
CA ALA A 17 -80.62 -93.73 -25.33
C ALA A 17 -80.56 -93.09 -23.93
N ILE A 18 -80.13 -93.83 -22.91
CA ILE A 18 -79.92 -93.33 -21.55
C ILE A 18 -78.83 -92.24 -21.55
N SER A 19 -77.68 -92.50 -22.19
CA SER A 19 -76.61 -91.51 -22.29
C SER A 19 -77.07 -90.22 -22.97
N ASN A 20 -77.89 -90.34 -24.02
CA ASN A 20 -78.43 -89.19 -24.74
C ASN A 20 -79.45 -88.42 -23.91
N GLN A 21 -80.29 -89.11 -23.14
CA GLN A 21 -81.24 -88.50 -22.21
C GLN A 21 -80.53 -87.76 -21.07
N VAL A 22 -79.49 -88.35 -20.51
CA VAL A 22 -78.64 -87.70 -19.48
C VAL A 22 -77.99 -86.45 -20.07
N LEU A 23 -77.42 -86.53 -21.28
CA LEU A 23 -76.80 -85.40 -21.96
C LEU A 23 -77.79 -84.24 -22.18
N ILE A 24 -78.99 -84.55 -22.70
CA ILE A 24 -80.05 -83.55 -22.92
C ILE A 24 -80.43 -82.91 -21.59
N LYS A 25 -80.67 -83.69 -20.55
CA LYS A 25 -81.03 -83.17 -19.23
C LYS A 25 -79.96 -82.27 -18.64
N THR A 26 -78.68 -82.67 -18.71
CA THR A 26 -77.56 -81.85 -18.24
C THR A 26 -77.42 -80.55 -19.03
N ALA A 27 -77.63 -80.57 -20.35
CA ALA A 27 -77.60 -79.35 -21.16
C ALA A 27 -78.77 -78.42 -20.85
N THR A 28 -79.97 -78.97 -20.66
CA THR A 28 -81.18 -78.24 -20.23
C THR A 28 -80.99 -77.60 -18.86
N ASP A 29 -80.47 -78.36 -17.87
CA ASP A 29 -80.17 -77.86 -16.53
C ASP A 29 -79.09 -76.76 -16.55
N ALA A 30 -78.03 -76.93 -17.35
CA ALA A 30 -76.93 -75.96 -17.47
C ALA A 30 -77.36 -74.63 -18.12
N LEU A 31 -78.33 -74.68 -19.04
CA LEU A 31 -78.92 -73.51 -19.67
C LEU A 31 -80.09 -72.92 -18.87
N GLY A 32 -80.49 -73.57 -17.76
CA GLY A 32 -81.63 -73.14 -16.94
C GLY A 32 -82.98 -73.26 -17.65
N LEU A 33 -83.11 -74.22 -18.57
CA LEU A 33 -84.33 -74.47 -19.35
C LEU A 33 -85.25 -75.45 -18.61
N ASP A 34 -86.54 -75.43 -18.96
CA ASP A 34 -87.53 -76.37 -18.45
C ASP A 34 -87.16 -77.82 -18.84
N PRO A 35 -87.19 -78.81 -17.92
CA PRO A 35 -86.98 -80.22 -18.20
C PRO A 35 -87.83 -80.80 -19.35
N ASP A 36 -89.02 -80.25 -19.60
CA ASP A 36 -89.92 -80.67 -20.69
C ASP A 36 -89.75 -79.82 -21.98
N SER A 37 -88.70 -79.00 -22.06
CA SER A 37 -88.42 -78.16 -23.22
C SER A 37 -88.20 -78.98 -24.50
N SER A 38 -88.69 -78.45 -25.63
CA SER A 38 -88.53 -79.13 -26.91
C SER A 38 -87.07 -79.11 -27.37
N ARG A 39 -86.70 -80.13 -28.15
CA ARG A 39 -85.35 -80.24 -28.76
C ARG A 39 -84.97 -78.99 -29.57
N ASP A 40 -85.94 -78.33 -30.20
CA ASP A 40 -85.71 -77.11 -30.98
C ASP A 40 -85.40 -75.89 -30.10
N VAL A 41 -86.03 -75.82 -28.92
CA VAL A 41 -85.74 -74.77 -27.92
C VAL A 41 -84.33 -74.98 -27.35
N LEU A 42 -84.01 -76.22 -26.94
CA LEU A 42 -82.68 -76.56 -26.45
C LEU A 42 -81.59 -76.23 -27.48
N LYS A 43 -81.79 -76.62 -28.75
CA LYS A 43 -80.85 -76.33 -29.84
C LYS A 43 -80.66 -74.83 -30.04
N ARG A 44 -81.74 -74.05 -30.08
CA ARG A 44 -81.67 -72.59 -30.25
C ARG A 44 -80.90 -71.91 -29.12
N GLU A 45 -81.17 -72.28 -27.87
CA GLU A 45 -80.49 -71.68 -26.72
C GLU A 45 -79.02 -72.08 -26.64
N LEU A 46 -78.66 -73.30 -27.04
CA LEU A 46 -77.27 -73.72 -27.21
C LEU A 46 -76.56 -72.92 -28.29
N GLU A 47 -77.20 -72.69 -29.45
CA GLU A 47 -76.66 -71.83 -30.51
C GLU A 47 -76.47 -70.37 -30.05
N ILE A 48 -77.42 -69.82 -29.29
CA ILE A 48 -77.32 -68.49 -28.67
C ILE A 48 -76.16 -68.46 -27.66
N GLY A 49 -76.04 -69.48 -26.81
CA GLY A 49 -74.97 -69.60 -25.81
C GLY A 49 -73.59 -69.67 -26.46
N VAL A 50 -73.42 -70.51 -27.47
CA VAL A 50 -72.18 -70.62 -28.26
C VAL A 50 -71.84 -69.29 -28.92
N LYS A 51 -72.82 -68.61 -29.53
CA LYS A 51 -72.59 -67.29 -30.13
C LYS A 51 -72.16 -66.25 -29.09
N LYS A 52 -72.82 -66.21 -27.92
CA LYS A 52 -72.42 -65.32 -26.82
C LYS A 52 -71.00 -65.59 -26.33
N ILE A 53 -70.59 -66.86 -26.25
CA ILE A 53 -69.22 -67.23 -25.87
C ILE A 53 -68.23 -66.72 -26.92
N ILE A 54 -68.50 -66.94 -28.20
CA ILE A 54 -67.64 -66.45 -29.30
C ILE A 54 -67.53 -64.91 -29.27
N ASP A 55 -68.64 -64.21 -29.11
CA ASP A 55 -68.67 -62.75 -29.04
C ASP A 55 -67.93 -62.23 -27.80
N ALA A 56 -68.07 -62.91 -26.65
CA ALA A 56 -67.35 -62.58 -25.41
C ALA A 56 -65.85 -62.83 -25.54
N GLU A 57 -65.43 -63.96 -26.12
CA GLU A 57 -64.01 -64.26 -26.38
C GLU A 57 -63.39 -63.25 -27.33
N ALA A 58 -64.10 -62.86 -28.40
CA ALA A 58 -63.65 -61.81 -29.31
C ALA A 58 -63.53 -60.44 -28.60
N SER A 59 -64.48 -60.11 -27.73
CA SER A 59 -64.45 -58.89 -26.93
C SER A 59 -63.28 -58.88 -25.94
N VAL A 60 -63.06 -60.00 -25.22
CA VAL A 60 -61.94 -60.15 -24.28
C VAL A 60 -60.60 -60.07 -25.02
N GLY A 61 -60.46 -60.72 -26.17
CA GLY A 61 -59.24 -60.64 -26.98
C GLY A 61 -58.95 -59.21 -27.45
N SER A 62 -59.97 -58.49 -27.91
CA SER A 62 -59.83 -57.08 -28.29
C SER A 62 -59.47 -56.18 -27.10
N ALA A 63 -60.12 -56.38 -25.95
CA ALA A 63 -59.84 -55.63 -24.73
C ALA A 63 -58.42 -55.89 -24.21
N GLN A 64 -57.95 -57.14 -24.23
CA GLN A 64 -56.58 -57.50 -23.85
C GLN A 64 -55.55 -56.85 -24.79
N GLN A 65 -55.81 -56.86 -26.10
CA GLN A 65 -54.92 -56.20 -27.07
C GLN A 65 -54.86 -54.69 -26.83
N GLN A 66 -56.00 -54.03 -26.63
CA GLN A 66 -56.06 -52.59 -26.34
C GLN A 66 -55.38 -52.24 -25.01
N ALA A 67 -55.60 -53.05 -23.96
CA ALA A 67 -54.93 -52.88 -22.67
C ALA A 67 -53.41 -53.03 -22.80
N GLY A 68 -52.94 -54.05 -23.54
CA GLY A 68 -51.51 -54.24 -23.80
C GLY A 68 -50.88 -53.07 -24.54
N GLN A 69 -51.55 -52.52 -25.55
CA GLN A 69 -51.09 -51.32 -26.25
C GLN A 69 -51.06 -50.08 -25.33
N ALA A 70 -52.10 -49.90 -24.51
CA ALA A 70 -52.17 -48.78 -23.56
C ALA A 70 -51.05 -48.85 -22.51
N ILE A 71 -50.77 -50.04 -21.97
CA ILE A 71 -49.68 -50.28 -21.02
C ILE A 71 -48.34 -49.95 -21.68
N ALA A 72 -48.07 -50.47 -22.88
CA ALA A 72 -46.82 -50.21 -23.60
C ALA A 72 -46.60 -48.70 -23.87
N VAL A 73 -47.66 -47.97 -24.23
CA VAL A 73 -47.60 -46.51 -24.41
C VAL A 73 -47.32 -45.81 -23.08
N MET A 74 -47.96 -46.25 -21.99
CA MET A 74 -47.78 -45.66 -20.67
C MET A 74 -46.37 -45.91 -20.13
N GLU A 75 -45.83 -47.12 -20.27
CA GLU A 75 -44.46 -47.46 -19.88
C GLU A 75 -43.44 -46.61 -20.63
N LYS A 76 -43.62 -46.46 -21.96
CA LYS A 76 -42.75 -45.59 -22.75
C LYS A 76 -42.79 -44.13 -22.27
N LYS A 77 -43.99 -43.59 -22.00
CA LYS A 77 -44.15 -42.22 -21.49
C LYS A 77 -43.56 -42.05 -20.09
N MET A 78 -43.68 -43.05 -19.22
CA MET A 78 -43.06 -43.02 -17.89
C MET A 78 -41.54 -43.01 -17.99
N ALA A 79 -40.95 -43.86 -18.83
CA ALA A 79 -39.50 -43.89 -19.04
C ALA A 79 -38.97 -42.56 -19.62
N GLU A 80 -39.66 -41.97 -20.59
CA GLU A 80 -39.33 -40.65 -21.14
C GLU A 80 -39.46 -39.55 -20.08
N SER A 81 -40.52 -39.58 -19.26
CA SER A 81 -40.75 -38.62 -18.19
C SER A 81 -39.71 -38.73 -17.08
N GLU A 82 -39.31 -39.93 -16.68
CA GLU A 82 -38.30 -40.16 -15.67
C GLU A 82 -36.92 -39.68 -16.15
N LYS A 83 -36.58 -39.96 -17.42
CA LYS A 83 -35.36 -39.43 -18.03
C LYS A 83 -35.36 -37.90 -18.06
N ALA A 84 -36.48 -37.28 -18.45
CA ALA A 84 -36.61 -35.83 -18.46
C ALA A 84 -36.48 -35.24 -17.04
N LYS A 85 -37.10 -35.89 -16.04
CA LYS A 85 -37.01 -35.50 -14.64
C LYS A 85 -35.56 -35.56 -14.14
N ASN A 86 -34.85 -36.64 -14.39
CA ASN A 86 -33.45 -36.80 -13.96
C ASN A 86 -32.53 -35.72 -14.58
N ILE A 87 -32.77 -35.37 -15.86
CA ILE A 87 -32.03 -34.28 -16.51
C ILE A 87 -32.36 -32.94 -15.87
N ALA A 88 -33.64 -32.65 -15.61
CA ALA A 88 -34.07 -31.40 -15.00
C ALA A 88 -33.52 -31.25 -13.57
N GLU A 89 -33.52 -32.32 -12.77
CA GLU A 89 -32.96 -32.34 -11.43
C GLU A 89 -31.44 -32.13 -11.45
N ALA A 90 -30.73 -32.78 -12.37
CA ALA A 90 -29.29 -32.57 -12.55
C ALA A 90 -28.96 -31.13 -12.95
N GLN A 91 -29.74 -30.53 -13.86
CA GLN A 91 -29.58 -29.13 -14.25
C GLN A 91 -29.89 -28.18 -13.10
N ALA A 92 -30.95 -28.43 -12.33
CA ALA A 92 -31.31 -27.63 -11.16
C ALA A 92 -30.21 -27.66 -10.10
N ALA A 93 -29.65 -28.85 -9.81
CA ALA A 93 -28.53 -29.01 -8.89
C ALA A 93 -27.28 -28.26 -9.36
N ALA A 94 -26.93 -28.36 -10.65
CA ALA A 94 -25.80 -27.65 -11.23
C ALA A 94 -25.98 -26.12 -11.16
N MET A 95 -27.17 -25.62 -11.49
CA MET A 95 -27.50 -24.19 -11.42
C MET A 95 -27.46 -23.67 -9.98
N LEU A 96 -27.93 -24.45 -9.01
CA LEU A 96 -27.84 -24.10 -7.59
C LEU A 96 -26.40 -24.01 -7.12
N SER A 97 -25.55 -24.98 -7.50
CA SER A 97 -24.13 -24.96 -7.18
C SER A 97 -23.42 -23.74 -7.80
N ALA A 98 -23.65 -23.48 -9.09
CA ALA A 98 -23.08 -22.33 -9.79
C ALA A 98 -23.54 -21.00 -9.17
N LYS A 99 -24.81 -20.90 -8.76
CA LYS A 99 -25.34 -19.72 -8.07
C LYS A 99 -24.63 -19.50 -6.73
N GLN A 100 -24.50 -20.55 -5.90
CA GLN A 100 -23.82 -20.45 -4.61
C GLN A 100 -22.33 -20.06 -4.75
N GLU A 101 -21.65 -20.57 -5.77
CA GLU A 101 -20.27 -20.21 -6.05
C GLU A 101 -20.13 -18.76 -6.53
N SER A 102 -21.02 -18.32 -7.42
CA SER A 102 -21.11 -16.92 -7.85
C SER A 102 -21.39 -15.96 -6.69
N GLU A 103 -22.33 -16.30 -5.80
CA GLU A 103 -22.63 -15.49 -4.61
C GLU A 103 -21.42 -15.36 -3.67
N LYS A 104 -20.68 -16.46 -3.46
CA LYS A 104 -19.43 -16.43 -2.69
C LYS A 104 -18.37 -15.56 -3.36
N ALA A 105 -18.18 -15.71 -4.68
CA ALA A 105 -17.23 -14.91 -5.43
C ALA A 105 -17.57 -13.41 -5.37
N MET A 106 -18.84 -13.05 -5.53
CA MET A 106 -19.31 -11.66 -5.39
C MET A 106 -19.10 -11.12 -3.97
N ALA A 107 -19.32 -11.91 -2.93
CA ALA A 107 -19.07 -11.48 -1.56
C ALA A 107 -17.57 -11.16 -1.35
N VAL A 108 -16.69 -12.04 -1.81
CA VAL A 108 -15.23 -11.83 -1.75
C VAL A 108 -14.81 -10.59 -2.56
N GLU A 109 -15.35 -10.41 -3.76
CA GLU A 109 -15.06 -9.25 -4.60
C GLU A 109 -15.52 -7.94 -3.95
N ARG A 110 -16.71 -7.93 -3.34
CA ARG A 110 -17.24 -6.76 -2.62
C ARG A 110 -16.36 -6.38 -1.44
N ASP A 111 -15.90 -7.36 -0.66
CA ASP A 111 -15.00 -7.12 0.47
C ASP A 111 -13.64 -6.59 0.00
N ALA A 112 -13.08 -7.20 -1.06
CA ALA A 112 -11.84 -6.73 -1.69
C ALA A 112 -11.98 -5.30 -2.23
N HIS A 113 -13.10 -4.99 -2.89
CA HIS A 113 -13.39 -3.65 -3.40
C HIS A 113 -13.55 -2.63 -2.27
N PHE A 114 -14.22 -3.01 -1.16
CA PHE A 114 -14.35 -2.15 0.01
C PHE A 114 -12.98 -1.82 0.63
N ILE A 115 -12.10 -2.81 0.78
CA ILE A 115 -10.73 -2.62 1.28
C ILE A 115 -9.94 -1.72 0.33
N ALA A 116 -10.01 -1.97 -0.98
CA ALA A 116 -9.33 -1.15 -1.99
C ALA A 116 -9.80 0.32 -1.94
N MET A 117 -11.12 0.55 -1.87
CA MET A 117 -11.70 1.88 -1.74
C MET A 117 -11.26 2.58 -0.45
N LYS A 118 -11.21 1.87 0.68
CA LYS A 118 -10.71 2.42 1.94
C LYS A 118 -9.25 2.85 1.82
N ASN A 119 -8.41 2.04 1.18
CA ASN A 119 -7.00 2.35 0.95
C ASN A 119 -6.82 3.55 0.01
N ILE A 120 -7.59 3.63 -1.08
CA ILE A 120 -7.58 4.78 -1.99
C ILE A 120 -7.98 6.05 -1.24
N ASN A 121 -9.05 6.01 -0.44
CA ASN A 121 -9.48 7.16 0.36
C ASN A 121 -8.42 7.59 1.38
N ALA A 122 -7.72 6.65 2.02
CA ALA A 122 -6.60 6.95 2.91
C ALA A 122 -5.44 7.63 2.16
N GLN A 123 -5.07 7.13 0.98
CA GLN A 123 -4.04 7.75 0.15
C GLN A 123 -4.44 9.14 -0.34
N ILE A 124 -5.71 9.37 -0.69
CA ILE A 124 -6.22 10.68 -1.07
C ILE A 124 -6.10 11.65 0.12
N ALA A 125 -6.54 11.23 1.31
CA ALA A 125 -6.45 12.07 2.51
C ALA A 125 -4.99 12.40 2.88
N GLU A 126 -4.07 11.44 2.71
CA GLU A 126 -2.63 11.68 2.89
C GLU A 126 -2.11 12.67 1.86
N LYS A 127 -2.41 12.48 0.57
CA LYS A 127 -2.01 13.41 -0.51
C LYS A 127 -2.58 14.81 -0.31
N GLU A 128 -3.80 14.96 0.16
CA GLU A 128 -4.35 16.27 0.51
C GLU A 128 -3.58 16.94 1.66
N ARG A 129 -3.20 16.17 2.69
CA ARG A 129 -2.37 16.67 3.79
C ARG A 129 -0.99 17.07 3.30
N THR A 130 -0.35 16.27 2.45
CA THR A 130 0.97 16.60 1.90
C THR A 130 0.90 17.82 0.99
N VAL A 131 -0.12 17.95 0.13
CA VAL A 131 -0.33 19.15 -0.68
C VAL A 131 -0.56 20.38 0.19
N LYS A 132 -1.35 20.28 1.27
CA LYS A 132 -1.52 21.40 2.22
C LYS A 132 -0.21 21.76 2.92
N ALA A 133 0.59 20.77 3.32
CA ALA A 133 1.89 20.98 3.94
C ALA A 133 2.89 21.61 2.94
N ILE A 134 2.92 21.12 1.71
CA ILE A 134 3.71 21.69 0.60
C ILE A 134 3.26 23.13 0.35
N ASN A 135 1.97 23.40 0.23
CA ASN A 135 1.46 24.76 0.04
C ASN A 135 1.81 25.66 1.23
N LYS A 136 1.78 25.16 2.46
CA LYS A 136 2.20 25.91 3.65
C LYS A 136 3.71 26.18 3.67
N ALA A 137 4.53 25.22 3.24
CA ALA A 137 5.98 25.33 3.19
C ALA A 137 6.46 26.22 2.02
N LEU A 138 5.81 26.11 0.86
CA LEU A 138 6.02 26.96 -0.31
C LEU A 138 5.40 28.34 -0.13
N ALA A 139 4.40 28.48 0.75
CA ALA A 139 3.94 29.77 1.26
C ALA A 139 4.94 30.35 2.28
N ASP A 140 6.20 30.49 1.89
CA ASP A 140 6.84 31.78 2.12
C ASP A 140 5.94 32.80 1.40
N THR A 141 4.97 33.35 2.13
CA THR A 141 4.07 34.38 1.59
C THR A 141 4.91 35.46 0.89
N PRO A 142 4.40 36.15 -0.14
CA PRO A 142 5.09 37.32 -0.70
C PRO A 142 5.58 38.26 0.41
N GLU A 143 4.84 38.33 1.52
CA GLU A 143 5.21 39.03 2.73
C GLU A 143 6.45 38.47 3.46
N ASN A 144 6.60 37.15 3.60
CA ASN A 144 7.81 36.52 4.17
C ASN A 144 9.03 36.68 3.27
N VAL A 145 8.86 36.56 1.95
CA VAL A 145 9.93 36.85 0.99
C VAL A 145 10.35 38.32 1.09
N VAL A 146 9.40 39.25 1.16
CA VAL A 146 9.66 40.68 1.35
C VAL A 146 10.34 40.96 2.69
N LYS A 147 9.94 40.28 3.79
CA LYS A 147 10.60 40.38 5.10
C LYS A 147 12.06 39.91 5.03
N LYS A 148 12.33 38.75 4.41
CA LYS A 148 13.69 38.23 4.19
C LYS A 148 14.52 39.18 3.32
N LEU A 149 13.96 39.71 2.24
CA LEU A 149 14.63 40.70 1.38
C LEU A 149 14.94 42.01 2.12
N LYS A 150 14.02 42.51 2.96
CA LYS A 150 14.26 43.68 3.81
C LYS A 150 15.38 43.43 4.84
N ALA A 151 15.38 42.26 5.46
CA ALA A 151 16.43 41.86 6.41
C ALA A 151 17.80 41.79 5.72
N LEU A 152 17.89 41.13 4.56
CA LEU A 152 19.10 41.08 3.75
C LEU A 152 19.59 42.47 3.32
N LYS A 153 18.67 43.34 2.90
CA LYS A 153 19.01 44.72 2.52
C LYS A 153 19.58 45.50 3.71
N LYS A 154 18.99 45.35 4.89
CA LYS A 154 19.49 45.96 6.12
C LYS A 154 20.88 45.44 6.48
N GLN A 155 21.05 44.11 6.49
CA GLN A 155 22.35 43.49 6.79
C GLN A 155 23.45 43.97 5.84
N LYS A 156 23.15 44.09 4.54
CA LYS A 156 24.11 44.62 3.54
C LYS A 156 24.49 46.08 3.82
N MET A 157 23.54 46.91 4.24
CA MET A 157 23.82 48.31 4.62
C MET A 157 24.67 48.40 5.89
N ASP A 158 24.33 47.59 6.90
CA ASP A 158 25.07 47.54 8.16
C ASP A 158 26.51 47.05 7.92
N GLU A 159 26.70 46.01 7.11
CA GLU A 159 28.03 45.52 6.72
C GLU A 159 28.84 46.56 5.94
N THR A 160 28.22 47.24 4.96
CA THR A 160 28.90 48.31 4.21
C THR A 160 29.32 49.45 5.12
N SER A 161 28.50 49.79 6.11
CA SER A 161 28.80 50.85 7.08
C SER A 161 29.93 50.44 8.01
N ALA A 162 29.90 49.21 8.52
CA ALA A 162 30.98 48.64 9.32
C ALA A 162 32.31 48.61 8.55
N ARG A 163 32.30 48.20 7.28
CA ARG A 163 33.49 48.23 6.41
C ARG A 163 34.08 49.63 6.29
N LYS A 164 33.24 50.67 6.09
CA LYS A 164 33.72 52.06 6.03
C LYS A 164 34.35 52.54 7.32
N VAL A 165 33.78 52.17 8.47
CA VAL A 165 34.35 52.50 9.79
C VAL A 165 35.72 51.84 9.96
N VAL A 166 35.82 50.54 9.67
CA VAL A 166 37.08 49.80 9.76
C VAL A 166 38.14 50.35 8.79
N GLU A 167 37.75 50.71 7.56
CA GLU A 167 38.65 51.34 6.60
C GLU A 167 39.15 52.72 7.08
N GLY A 168 38.27 53.51 7.69
CA GLY A 168 38.61 54.80 8.31
C GLY A 168 39.58 54.65 9.47
N GLU A 169 39.31 53.74 10.39
CA GLU A 169 40.19 53.42 11.52
C GLU A 169 41.56 52.91 11.04
N ALA A 170 41.59 52.02 10.04
CA ALA A 170 42.84 51.53 9.47
C ALA A 170 43.65 52.66 8.80
N ALA A 171 42.99 53.63 8.16
CA ALA A 171 43.66 54.81 7.61
C ALA A 171 44.25 55.71 8.71
N THR A 172 43.51 55.92 9.80
CA THR A 172 43.98 56.68 10.97
C THR A 172 45.18 56.00 11.63
N LEU A 173 45.08 54.70 11.92
CA LEU A 173 46.18 53.91 12.49
C LEU A 173 47.45 53.95 11.62
N ARG A 174 47.31 53.93 10.29
CA ARG A 174 48.47 54.09 9.40
C ARG A 174 49.10 55.47 9.50
N LYS A 175 48.31 56.54 9.65
CA LYS A 175 48.85 57.90 9.85
C LYS A 175 49.55 58.02 11.20
N GLU A 176 48.93 57.53 12.27
CA GLU A 176 49.50 57.54 13.61
C GLU A 176 50.78 56.72 13.69
N LYS A 177 50.80 55.53 13.07
CA LYS A 177 52.00 54.70 12.97
C LYS A 177 53.15 55.47 12.31
N ARG A 178 52.91 56.12 11.17
CA ARG A 178 53.93 56.93 10.49
C ARG A 178 54.42 58.09 11.36
N ALA A 179 53.50 58.78 12.04
CA ALA A 179 53.85 59.89 12.94
C ALA A 179 54.68 59.41 14.15
N GLN A 180 54.35 58.25 14.72
CA GLN A 180 55.12 57.63 15.80
C GLN A 180 56.50 57.16 15.33
N GLU A 181 56.59 56.53 14.15
CA GLU A 181 57.87 56.13 13.54
C GLU A 181 58.77 57.36 13.31
N GLN A 182 58.22 58.47 12.83
CA GLN A 182 58.95 59.73 12.68
C GLN A 182 59.45 60.27 14.04
N ARG A 183 58.58 60.33 15.06
CA ARG A 183 58.98 60.78 16.41
C ARG A 183 60.07 59.91 17.02
N ILE A 184 60.00 58.59 16.81
CA ILE A 184 61.03 57.67 17.28
C ILE A 184 62.37 58.01 16.61
N SER A 185 62.38 58.25 15.30
CA SER A 185 63.58 58.65 14.56
C SER A 185 64.14 59.98 15.07
N GLU A 186 63.29 60.97 15.34
CA GLU A 186 63.70 62.27 15.89
C GLU A 186 64.31 62.13 17.29
N PHE A 187 63.70 61.31 18.17
CA PHE A 187 64.26 61.04 19.49
C PHE A 187 65.56 60.26 19.46
N GLN A 188 65.73 59.33 18.51
CA GLN A 188 67.00 58.64 18.32
C GLN A 188 68.11 59.63 17.92
N ALA A 189 67.84 60.53 16.98
CA ALA A 189 68.80 61.56 16.59
C ALA A 189 69.16 62.50 17.76
N ALA A 190 68.16 62.98 18.50
CA ALA A 190 68.39 63.82 19.68
C ALA A 190 69.19 63.10 20.78
N LEU A 191 69.00 61.79 20.93
CA LEU A 191 69.75 60.98 21.91
C LEU A 191 71.22 60.80 21.49
N GLU A 192 71.51 60.64 20.20
CA GLU A 192 72.88 60.62 19.68
C GLU A 192 73.59 61.96 19.87
N GLU A 193 72.90 63.08 19.62
CA GLU A 193 73.42 64.42 19.88
C GLU A 193 73.65 64.65 21.37
N SER A 194 72.73 64.21 22.23
CA SER A 194 72.88 64.27 23.68
C SER A 194 74.10 63.48 24.16
N ALA A 195 74.36 62.29 23.60
CA ALA A 195 75.55 61.51 23.94
C ALA A 195 76.85 62.23 23.55
N LYS A 196 76.89 62.91 22.39
CA LYS A 196 78.04 63.76 22.00
C LYS A 196 78.19 64.98 22.93
N LEU A 197 77.09 65.55 23.38
CA LEU A 197 77.12 66.66 24.31
C LEU A 197 77.65 66.22 25.69
N VAL A 198 77.30 65.00 26.14
CA VAL A 198 77.85 64.41 27.37
C VAL A 198 79.37 64.28 27.29
N THR A 199 79.92 63.80 26.17
CA THR A 199 81.38 63.69 26.00
C THR A 199 82.03 65.07 26.01
N GLN A 200 81.47 66.05 25.30
CA GLN A 200 81.96 67.44 25.31
C GLN A 200 81.88 68.07 26.71
N HIS A 201 80.82 67.80 27.47
CA HIS A 201 80.67 68.30 28.84
C HIS A 201 81.71 67.69 29.78
N ARG A 202 82.03 66.40 29.63
CA ARG A 202 83.11 65.73 30.39
C ARG A 202 84.48 66.35 30.07
N GLU A 203 84.80 66.52 28.78
CA GLU A 203 86.04 67.15 28.32
C GLU A 203 86.17 68.60 28.84
N LEU A 204 85.08 69.38 28.78
CA LEU A 204 85.05 70.73 29.29
C LEU A 204 85.24 70.78 30.82
N HIS A 205 84.62 69.86 31.56
CA HIS A 205 84.78 69.77 33.02
C HIS A 205 86.23 69.44 33.41
N GLU A 206 86.87 68.52 32.68
CA GLU A 206 88.30 68.18 32.87
C GLU A 206 89.22 69.38 32.56
N LEU A 207 88.95 70.10 31.47
CA LEU A 207 89.66 71.33 31.14
C LEU A 207 89.52 72.39 32.24
N CYS A 208 88.28 72.63 32.69
CA CYS A 208 87.98 73.56 33.78
C CYS A 208 88.67 73.14 35.09
N THR A 209 88.69 71.85 35.42
CA THR A 209 89.40 71.32 36.59
C THR A 209 90.91 71.57 36.50
N THR A 210 91.49 71.34 35.31
CA THR A 210 92.90 71.58 35.03
C THR A 210 93.24 73.08 35.13
N LEU A 211 92.41 73.96 34.59
CA LEU A 211 92.59 75.41 34.69
C LEU A 211 92.44 75.90 36.13
N HIS A 212 91.42 75.42 36.85
CA HIS A 212 91.15 75.75 38.25
C HIS A 212 92.32 75.37 39.18
N SER A 213 93.05 74.29 38.87
CA SER A 213 94.27 73.91 39.59
C SER A 213 95.49 74.82 39.35
N LYS A 214 95.50 75.57 38.23
CA LYS A 214 96.64 76.39 37.77
C LYS A 214 96.52 77.88 38.12
N VAL A 215 95.40 78.32 38.70
CA VAL A 215 95.21 79.71 39.13
C VAL A 215 95.86 79.92 40.51
N GLU A 216 96.74 80.92 40.60
CA GLU A 216 97.52 81.25 41.79
C GLU A 216 96.70 82.02 42.85
N ASP A 217 95.70 82.82 42.43
CA ASP A 217 94.85 83.60 43.33
C ASP A 217 93.44 82.98 43.46
N LYS A 218 93.20 82.29 44.58
CA LYS A 218 92.02 81.44 44.79
C LYS A 218 90.92 82.11 45.62
N ALA A 219 91.11 83.35 46.06
CA ALA A 219 90.22 84.02 47.01
C ALA A 219 88.81 84.27 46.45
N ASP A 220 88.68 84.50 45.13
CA ASP A 220 87.42 84.82 44.45
C ASP A 220 86.90 83.70 43.50
N LEU A 221 87.54 82.52 43.48
CA LEU A 221 87.12 81.44 42.56
C LEU A 221 85.94 80.63 43.13
N PRO A 222 84.78 80.56 42.44
CA PRO A 222 83.68 79.69 42.84
C PRO A 222 84.07 78.21 42.74
N ALA A 223 83.61 77.41 43.71
CA ALA A 223 83.88 75.98 43.72
C ALA A 223 83.30 75.29 42.47
N LEU A 224 84.11 74.44 41.84
CA LEU A 224 83.64 73.60 40.73
C LEU A 224 82.50 72.69 41.20
N THR A 225 81.40 72.70 40.46
CA THR A 225 80.28 71.78 40.66
C THR A 225 80.72 70.34 40.39
N LYS A 226 80.27 69.41 41.24
CA LYS A 226 80.53 67.99 41.04
C LYS A 226 79.80 67.49 39.80
N LEU A 227 80.49 66.67 39.01
CA LEU A 227 79.89 66.02 37.86
C LEU A 227 78.85 64.99 38.33
N ASP A 228 77.66 64.99 37.72
CA ASP A 228 76.63 63.98 38.00
C ASP A 228 76.80 62.78 37.06
N ASP A 229 77.77 61.94 37.37
CA ASP A 229 78.14 60.79 36.53
C ASP A 229 76.97 59.83 36.30
N LYS A 230 76.04 59.72 37.25
CA LYS A 230 74.90 58.80 37.14
C LYS A 230 73.95 59.18 36.01
N THR A 231 73.68 60.47 35.81
CA THR A 231 72.81 60.92 34.73
C THR A 231 73.51 60.90 33.39
N LEU A 232 74.80 61.26 33.36
CA LEU A 232 75.63 61.22 32.15
C LEU A 232 75.83 59.78 31.63
N ASP A 233 76.14 58.84 32.51
CA ASP A 233 76.25 57.41 32.15
C ASP A 233 74.91 56.85 31.68
N GLY A 234 73.80 57.27 32.30
CA GLY A 234 72.45 56.89 31.88
C GLY A 234 72.12 57.33 30.44
N ILE A 235 72.54 58.52 30.04
CA ILE A 235 72.35 59.04 28.67
C ILE A 235 73.21 58.26 27.66
N GLU A 236 74.48 57.99 27.98
CA GLU A 236 75.36 57.21 27.12
C GLU A 236 74.91 55.75 26.97
N GLU A 237 74.47 55.11 28.04
CA GLU A 237 73.91 53.77 27.98
C GLU A 237 72.61 53.73 27.16
N ALA A 238 71.75 54.73 27.32
CA ALA A 238 70.53 54.85 26.53
C ALA A 238 70.84 55.00 25.05
N ALA A 239 71.82 55.83 24.68
CA ALA A 239 72.28 55.99 23.30
C ALA A 239 72.86 54.68 22.73
N LYS A 240 73.73 53.99 23.48
CA LYS A 240 74.30 52.68 23.08
C LYS A 240 73.22 51.61 22.90
N LYS A 241 72.17 51.63 23.72
CA LYS A 241 71.02 50.72 23.58
C LYS A 241 70.17 51.07 22.35
N ALA A 242 69.95 52.35 22.08
CA ALA A 242 69.20 52.81 20.90
C ALA A 242 69.92 52.44 19.58
N GLU A 243 71.24 52.60 19.51
CA GLU A 243 72.05 52.23 18.34
C GLU A 243 71.99 50.71 18.04
N LYS A 244 72.00 49.87 19.10
CA LYS A 244 71.82 48.42 18.97
C LYS A 244 70.42 48.02 18.50
N ALA A 245 69.40 48.78 18.90
CA ALA A 245 68.02 48.53 18.49
C ALA A 245 67.76 48.92 17.03
N ASP A 246 68.39 49.99 16.54
CA ASP A 246 68.29 50.41 15.14
C ASP A 246 68.96 49.40 14.17
N LYS A 247 70.13 48.86 14.56
CA LYS A 247 70.82 47.79 13.80
C LYS A 247 70.05 46.47 13.69
N LYS A 248 69.06 46.23 14.56
CA LYS A 248 68.19 45.04 14.52
C LYS A 248 66.91 45.23 13.69
N LYS A 249 66.58 46.48 13.32
CA LYS A 249 65.37 46.83 12.55
C LYS A 249 65.62 46.99 11.05
N LYS A 250 66.88 47.19 10.63
CA LYS A 250 67.33 47.05 9.23
C LYS A 250 67.50 45.59 8.85
#